data_AF-A0A7M1XL05-F1
#
_entry.id   AF-A0A7M1XL05-F1
#
_cell.length_a   1.000
_cell.length_b   1.000
_cell.length_c   1.000
_cell.angle_alpha   90.00
_cell.angle_beta   90.00
_cell.angle_gamma   90.00
#
_symmetry.space_group_name_H-M   'P 1'
#
loop_
_entity.id
_entity.type
_entity.pdbx_description
1 polymer ?
#
loop_
_entity_poly.entity_id
_entity_poly.type
_entity_poly.pdbx_seq_one_letter_code
_entity_poly.pdbx_strand_id
1 'polypeptide(L)'
;MEYSQEQYKKDQKRFGLMASLPIVVAITHLLFTVIYMSIVTAHQDGTYGNVFLLGEMFATSSFGAILIGQGGSETAIRSLPAMLGVVLGLAMIFLSTSAVKGKKLPYYISFGVYLFDSVMIIPAMLCSIFLTGSGIHYMVVDYSITILLHLIFIGLFLYGVRIIKRMEDYEVKLALQANTIHITKGDTL
;
A
#
# COMPACT_ATOMS: atom_id res chain seq x y z
N MET A 1 31.87 5.76 2.09
CA MET A 1 31.67 7.15 2.54
C MET A 1 30.92 7.10 3.87
N GLU A 2 31.39 7.85 4.87
CA GLU A 2 30.74 7.95 6.16
C GLU A 2 29.43 8.76 6.06
N TYR A 3 28.39 8.35 6.78
CA TYR A 3 27.08 8.99 6.73
C TYR A 3 27.09 10.24 7.62
N SER A 4 26.96 11.42 7.00
CA SER A 4 27.15 12.70 7.68
C SER A 4 25.86 13.24 8.34
N GLN A 5 26.02 14.19 9.28
CA GLN A 5 24.88 14.88 9.91
C GLN A 5 24.01 15.63 8.88
N GLU A 6 24.62 16.17 7.83
CA GLU A 6 23.90 16.83 6.73
C GLU A 6 23.04 15.82 5.96
N GLN A 7 23.59 14.63 5.67
CA GLN A 7 22.85 13.55 5.03
C GLN A 7 21.67 13.06 5.89
N TYR A 8 21.87 12.96 7.21
CA TYR A 8 20.82 12.63 8.15
C TYR A 8 19.66 13.64 8.11
N LYS A 9 19.95 14.96 8.15
CA LYS A 9 18.91 16.00 8.05
C LYS A 9 18.15 15.93 6.71
N LYS A 10 18.86 15.65 5.61
CA LYS A 10 18.25 15.49 4.29
C LYS A 10 17.32 14.28 4.24
N ASP A 11 17.75 13.17 4.85
CA ASP A 11 16.98 11.93 4.90
C ASP A 11 15.79 12.04 5.87
N GLN A 12 15.88 12.78 6.98
CA GLN A 12 14.72 13.13 7.80
C GLN A 12 13.62 13.83 6.99
N LYS A 13 14.00 14.83 6.17
CA LYS A 13 13.03 15.53 5.30
C LYS A 13 12.41 14.59 4.27
N ARG A 14 13.23 13.72 3.67
CA ARG A 14 12.76 12.71 2.71
C ARG A 14 11.85 11.67 3.37
N PHE A 15 12.17 11.24 4.59
CA PHE A 15 11.32 10.35 5.36
C PHE A 15 9.97 10.99 5.65
N GLY A 16 9.92 12.28 6.00
CA GLY A 16 8.64 12.99 6.15
C GLY A 16 7.74 12.91 4.90
N LEU A 17 8.33 12.99 3.70
CA LEU A 17 7.61 12.78 2.43
C LEU A 17 7.22 11.30 2.22
N MET A 18 8.11 10.36 2.54
CA MET A 18 7.79 8.93 2.39
C MET A 18 6.73 8.50 3.40
N ALA A 19 6.71 9.09 4.60
CA ALA A 19 5.74 8.79 5.64
C ALA A 19 4.30 9.12 5.22
N SER A 20 4.09 10.04 4.26
CA SER A 20 2.78 10.33 3.68
C SER A 20 2.42 9.45 2.48
N LEU A 21 3.35 8.65 1.95
CA LEU A 21 3.11 7.73 0.83
C LEU A 21 1.91 6.80 1.06
N PRO A 22 1.70 6.18 2.24
CA PRO A 22 0.55 5.30 2.42
C PRO A 22 -0.80 6.03 2.31
N ILE A 23 -0.86 7.33 2.64
CA ILE A 23 -2.06 8.16 2.38
C ILE A 23 -2.28 8.33 0.88
N VAL A 24 -1.22 8.62 0.11
CA VAL A 24 -1.31 8.76 -1.35
C VAL A 24 -1.85 7.48 -1.97
N VAL A 25 -1.25 6.34 -1.62
CA VAL A 25 -1.69 5.00 -2.05
C VAL A 25 -3.17 4.76 -1.71
N ALA A 26 -3.55 5.02 -0.46
CA ALA A 26 -4.94 4.84 -0.01
C ALA A 26 -5.92 5.70 -0.80
N ILE A 27 -5.63 6.99 -0.97
CA ILE A 27 -6.49 7.91 -1.72
C ILE A 27 -6.60 7.46 -3.18
N THR A 28 -5.49 7.10 -3.82
CA THR A 28 -5.49 6.63 -5.21
C THR A 28 -6.41 5.42 -5.39
N HIS A 29 -6.22 4.35 -4.61
CA HIS A 29 -7.05 3.15 -4.75
C HIS A 29 -8.52 3.36 -4.33
N LEU A 30 -8.77 4.19 -3.30
CA LEU A 30 -10.14 4.52 -2.88
C LEU A 30 -10.90 5.32 -3.95
N LEU A 31 -10.23 6.25 -4.62
CA LEU A 31 -10.83 7.00 -5.73
C LEU A 31 -11.24 6.05 -6.86
N PHE A 32 -10.35 5.14 -7.27
CA PHE A 32 -10.69 4.14 -8.30
C PHE A 32 -11.81 3.22 -7.86
N THR A 33 -11.84 2.84 -6.57
CA THR A 33 -12.95 2.06 -6.01
C THR A 33 -14.27 2.82 -6.15
N VAL A 34 -14.33 4.08 -5.73
CA VAL A 34 -15.57 4.90 -5.84
C VAL A 34 -16.01 5.06 -7.30
N ILE A 35 -15.07 5.29 -8.22
CA ILE A 35 -15.40 5.44 -9.64
C ILE A 35 -15.93 4.11 -10.20
N TYR A 36 -15.24 2.99 -9.93
CA TYR A 36 -15.68 1.65 -10.33
C TYR A 36 -17.11 1.36 -9.85
N MET A 37 -17.42 1.65 -8.59
CA MET A 37 -18.77 1.51 -8.00
C MET A 37 -19.84 2.34 -8.69
N SER A 38 -19.45 3.46 -9.28
CA SER A 38 -20.36 4.41 -9.92
C SER A 38 -20.67 4.01 -11.37
N ILE A 39 -19.77 3.26 -12.02
CA ILE A 39 -19.86 2.95 -13.45
C ILE A 39 -20.17 1.48 -13.75
N VAL A 40 -19.93 0.57 -12.80
CA VAL A 40 -20.21 -0.86 -12.99
C VAL A 40 -21.71 -1.08 -13.17
N THR A 41 -22.07 -1.84 -14.20
CA THR A 41 -23.48 -2.11 -14.55
C THR A 41 -23.70 -3.59 -14.72
N ALA A 42 -24.75 -4.12 -14.08
CA ALA A 42 -25.19 -5.50 -14.28
C ALA A 42 -25.94 -5.65 -15.61
N HIS A 43 -25.64 -6.71 -16.36
CA HIS A 43 -26.36 -7.10 -17.57
C HIS A 43 -27.33 -8.27 -17.27
N GLN A 44 -28.33 -8.45 -18.14
CA GLN A 44 -29.36 -9.47 -17.96
C GLN A 44 -28.84 -10.92 -18.07
N ASP A 45 -27.68 -11.10 -18.70
CA ASP A 45 -26.99 -12.38 -18.83
C ASP A 45 -26.12 -12.74 -17.61
N GLY A 46 -26.13 -11.90 -16.56
CA GLY A 46 -25.33 -12.08 -15.35
C GLY A 46 -23.88 -11.60 -15.49
N THR A 47 -23.53 -10.97 -16.61
CA THR A 47 -22.22 -10.31 -16.78
C THR A 47 -22.26 -8.86 -16.29
N TYR A 48 -21.08 -8.26 -16.14
CA TYR A 48 -20.93 -6.88 -15.69
C TYR A 48 -20.14 -6.05 -16.71
N GLY A 49 -20.70 -4.89 -17.06
CA GLY A 49 -20.07 -3.91 -17.95
C GLY A 49 -19.19 -2.92 -17.19
N ASN A 50 -18.34 -2.19 -17.94
CA ASN A 50 -17.48 -1.10 -17.44
C ASN A 50 -16.51 -1.51 -16.32
N VAL A 51 -15.92 -2.71 -16.44
CA VAL A 51 -15.00 -3.26 -15.43
C VAL A 51 -13.54 -2.79 -15.56
N PHE A 52 -13.24 -1.85 -16.46
CA PHE A 52 -11.88 -1.40 -16.80
C PHE A 52 -11.13 -0.61 -15.71
N LEU A 53 -11.70 -0.48 -14.51
CA LEU A 53 -11.07 0.15 -13.34
C LEU A 53 -10.74 -0.86 -12.23
N LEU A 54 -10.96 -2.13 -12.51
CA LEU A 54 -10.76 -3.20 -11.54
C LEU A 54 -9.27 -3.34 -11.19
N GLY A 55 -8.35 -3.05 -12.11
CA GLY A 55 -6.92 -3.17 -11.89
C GLY A 55 -6.33 -2.08 -10.99
N GLU A 56 -7.04 -0.97 -10.83
CA GLU A 56 -6.59 0.24 -10.16
C GLU A 56 -7.09 0.34 -8.71
N MET A 57 -8.00 -0.55 -8.31
CA MET A 57 -8.42 -0.73 -6.93
C MET A 57 -7.33 -1.44 -6.11
N PHE A 58 -7.50 -1.50 -4.80
CA PHE A 58 -6.73 -2.43 -3.98
C PHE A 58 -6.97 -3.85 -4.50
N ALA A 59 -5.92 -4.66 -4.63
CA ALA A 59 -6.06 -5.97 -5.24
C ALA A 59 -6.97 -6.91 -4.42
N THR A 60 -7.04 -6.72 -3.09
CA THR A 60 -8.02 -7.40 -2.24
C THR A 60 -9.46 -7.03 -2.60
N SER A 61 -9.72 -5.74 -2.91
CA SER A 61 -11.04 -5.28 -3.36
C SER A 61 -11.40 -5.86 -4.73
N SER A 62 -10.46 -5.82 -5.67
CA SER A 62 -10.62 -6.39 -7.00
C SER A 62 -10.89 -7.89 -6.94
N PHE A 63 -10.12 -8.61 -6.11
CA PHE A 63 -10.33 -10.02 -5.85
C PHE A 63 -11.73 -10.28 -5.30
N GLY A 64 -12.15 -9.49 -4.31
CA GLY A 64 -13.50 -9.55 -3.74
C GLY A 64 -14.58 -9.41 -4.81
N ALA A 65 -14.45 -8.43 -5.71
CA ALA A 65 -15.38 -8.21 -6.82
C ALA A 65 -15.45 -9.41 -7.76
N ILE A 66 -14.30 -9.98 -8.14
CA ILE A 66 -14.22 -11.15 -9.03
C ILE A 66 -14.88 -12.37 -8.39
N LEU A 67 -14.63 -12.62 -7.11
CA LEU A 67 -15.20 -13.76 -6.41
C LEU A 67 -16.73 -13.72 -6.34
N ILE A 68 -17.30 -12.55 -6.05
CA ILE A 68 -18.76 -12.43 -5.89
C ILE A 68 -19.49 -12.14 -7.18
N GLY A 69 -18.78 -11.81 -8.26
CA GLY A 69 -19.41 -11.62 -9.56
C GLY A 69 -20.19 -12.87 -10.03
N GLN A 70 -19.80 -14.07 -9.55
CA GLN A 70 -20.55 -15.30 -9.75
C GLN A 70 -21.79 -15.35 -8.83
N GLY A 71 -22.94 -14.91 -9.34
CA GLY A 71 -24.22 -15.04 -8.64
C GLY A 71 -24.44 -14.04 -7.50
N GLY A 72 -23.55 -13.07 -7.32
CA GLY A 72 -23.78 -11.93 -6.43
C GLY A 72 -24.83 -10.98 -7.00
N SER A 73 -25.55 -10.32 -6.10
CA SER A 73 -26.41 -9.20 -6.48
C SER A 73 -25.55 -7.99 -6.87
N GLU A 74 -26.11 -7.08 -7.67
CA GLU A 74 -25.46 -5.81 -7.99
C GLU A 74 -25.05 -5.04 -6.72
N THR A 75 -25.87 -5.11 -5.66
CA THR A 75 -25.54 -4.54 -4.35
C THR A 75 -24.32 -5.20 -3.71
N ALA A 76 -24.19 -6.53 -3.79
CA ALA A 76 -23.04 -7.24 -3.25
C ALA A 76 -21.75 -6.83 -3.97
N ILE A 77 -21.79 -6.78 -5.31
CA ILE A 77 -20.67 -6.41 -6.18
C ILE A 77 -20.19 -4.99 -5.91
N ARG A 78 -21.10 -4.12 -5.48
CA ARG A 78 -20.71 -2.79 -5.06
C ARG A 78 -20.20 -2.74 -3.62
N SER A 79 -20.92 -3.33 -2.69
CA SER A 79 -20.64 -3.16 -1.26
C SER A 79 -19.37 -3.87 -0.78
N LEU A 80 -19.09 -5.10 -1.24
CA LEU A 80 -17.93 -5.86 -0.74
C LEU A 80 -16.59 -5.23 -1.15
N PRO A 81 -16.34 -4.91 -2.43
CA PRO A 81 -15.08 -4.29 -2.83
C PRO A 81 -14.87 -2.91 -2.18
N ALA A 82 -15.96 -2.14 -2.03
CA ALA A 82 -15.94 -0.86 -1.33
C ALA A 82 -15.57 -1.03 0.15
N MET A 83 -16.19 -1.98 0.85
CA MET A 83 -15.88 -2.26 2.26
C MET A 83 -14.41 -2.66 2.43
N LEU A 84 -13.90 -3.60 1.61
CA LEU A 84 -12.50 -4.03 1.65
C LEU A 84 -11.55 -2.85 1.39
N GLY A 85 -11.89 -2.02 0.41
CA GLY A 85 -11.07 -0.86 0.04
C GLY A 85 -11.01 0.18 1.14
N VAL A 86 -12.16 0.47 1.78
CA VAL A 86 -12.26 1.38 2.92
C VAL A 86 -11.45 0.87 4.12
N VAL A 87 -11.57 -0.42 4.46
CA VAL A 87 -10.82 -1.00 5.59
C VAL A 87 -9.31 -0.87 5.37
N LEU A 88 -8.80 -1.25 4.19
CA LEU A 88 -7.38 -1.12 3.86
C LEU A 88 -6.93 0.33 3.78
N GLY A 89 -7.72 1.19 3.13
CA GLY A 89 -7.44 2.61 3.00
C GLY A 89 -7.34 3.32 4.35
N LEU A 90 -8.28 3.07 5.26
CA LEU A 90 -8.25 3.63 6.61
C LEU A 90 -7.06 3.13 7.42
N ALA A 91 -6.73 1.83 7.34
CA ALA A 91 -5.54 1.28 8.00
C ALA A 91 -4.26 2.00 7.54
N MET A 92 -4.12 2.18 6.23
CA MET A 92 -2.98 2.89 5.63
C MET A 92 -2.90 4.36 6.06
N ILE A 93 -4.03 5.08 6.07
CA ILE A 93 -4.10 6.48 6.51
C ILE A 93 -3.71 6.63 7.99
N PHE A 94 -4.23 5.75 8.87
CA PHE A 94 -3.93 5.79 10.29
C PHE A 94 -2.45 5.51 10.58
N LEU A 95 -1.89 4.49 9.92
CA LEU A 95 -0.47 4.14 10.03
C LEU A 95 0.42 5.26 9.51
N SER A 96 0.05 5.88 8.39
CA SER A 96 0.79 7.02 7.82
C SER A 96 0.74 8.25 8.72
N THR A 97 -0.41 8.58 9.32
CA THR A 97 -0.52 9.70 10.27
C THR A 97 0.40 9.50 11.48
N SER A 98 0.55 8.25 11.94
CA SER A 98 1.50 7.90 12.98
C SER A 98 2.96 7.99 12.49
N ALA A 99 3.23 7.58 11.25
CA ALA A 99 4.56 7.65 10.65
C ALA A 99 5.05 9.08 10.44
N VAL A 100 4.17 9.99 10.01
CA VAL A 100 4.46 11.42 9.80
C VAL A 100 4.89 12.11 11.10
N LYS A 101 4.44 11.61 12.26
CA LYS A 101 4.89 12.07 13.59
C LYS A 101 6.29 11.58 13.97
N GLY A 102 7.03 10.97 13.03
CA GLY A 102 8.40 10.50 13.24
C GLY A 102 8.52 9.04 13.70
N LYS A 103 7.40 8.33 13.88
CA LYS A 103 7.43 6.91 14.28
C LYS A 103 7.76 6.04 13.07
N LYS A 104 8.85 5.29 13.11
CA LYS A 104 9.32 4.44 12.00
C LYS A 104 8.49 3.16 11.86
N LEU A 105 8.11 2.53 12.96
CA LEU A 105 7.36 1.26 12.98
C LEU A 105 6.04 1.29 12.18
N PRO A 106 5.16 2.30 12.32
CA PRO A 106 3.95 2.40 11.50
C PRO A 106 4.19 2.40 9.99
N TYR A 107 5.35 2.90 9.53
CA TYR A 107 5.71 2.85 8.11
C TYR A 107 6.03 1.42 7.64
N TYR A 108 6.72 0.63 8.47
CA TYR A 108 6.95 -0.78 8.17
C TYR A 108 5.66 -1.58 8.14
N ILE A 109 4.75 -1.31 9.08
CA ILE A 109 3.44 -1.97 9.12
C ILE A 109 2.62 -1.60 7.88
N SER A 110 2.60 -0.32 7.47
CA SER A 110 1.87 0.07 6.25
C SER A 110 2.47 -0.55 5.00
N PHE A 111 3.80 -0.67 4.92
CA PHE A 111 4.43 -1.43 3.83
C PHE A 111 4.00 -2.90 3.84
N GLY A 112 3.95 -3.55 5.00
CA GLY A 112 3.48 -4.92 5.15
C GLY A 112 2.03 -5.11 4.70
N VAL A 113 1.13 -4.20 5.10
CA VAL A 113 -0.27 -4.18 4.65
C VAL A 113 -0.35 -4.06 3.13
N TYR A 114 0.43 -3.15 2.54
CA TYR A 114 0.42 -2.94 1.10
C TYR A 114 1.04 -4.11 0.31
N LEU A 115 2.08 -4.74 0.84
CA LEU A 115 2.64 -5.97 0.26
C LEU A 115 1.64 -7.12 0.28
N PHE A 116 0.94 -7.30 1.40
CA PHE A 116 -0.12 -8.30 1.52
C PHE A 116 -1.20 -8.07 0.46
N ASP A 117 -1.68 -6.83 0.32
CA ASP A 117 -2.64 -6.49 -0.73
C ASP A 117 -2.06 -6.76 -2.13
N SER A 118 -0.82 -6.34 -2.41
CA SER A 118 -0.17 -6.60 -3.70
C SER A 118 -0.07 -8.09 -4.05
N VAL A 119 0.10 -8.97 -3.06
CA VAL A 119 0.11 -10.43 -3.29
C VAL A 119 -1.26 -10.94 -3.71
N MET A 120 -2.36 -10.28 -3.32
CA MET A 120 -3.73 -10.62 -3.74
C MET A 120 -3.99 -10.40 -5.22
N ILE A 121 -3.07 -9.74 -5.95
CA ILE A 121 -3.11 -9.70 -7.42
C ILE A 121 -3.09 -11.12 -7.99
N ILE A 122 -2.26 -12.01 -7.43
CA ILE A 122 -2.12 -13.39 -7.95
C ILE A 122 -3.44 -14.15 -7.92
N PRO A 123 -4.13 -14.33 -6.75
CA PRO A 123 -5.42 -15.00 -6.73
C PRO A 123 -6.49 -14.23 -7.53
N ALA A 124 -6.47 -12.90 -7.56
CA ALA A 124 -7.37 -12.13 -8.41
C ALA A 124 -7.21 -12.48 -9.90
N MET A 125 -5.97 -12.51 -10.38
CA MET A 125 -5.67 -12.87 -11.77
C MET A 125 -6.06 -14.32 -12.08
N LEU A 126 -5.72 -15.25 -11.18
CA LEU A 126 -6.06 -16.67 -11.36
C LEU A 126 -7.58 -16.87 -11.42
N CYS A 127 -8.33 -16.26 -10.49
CA CYS A 127 -9.80 -16.33 -10.53
C CYS A 127 -10.37 -15.67 -11.78
N SER A 128 -9.82 -14.52 -12.18
CA SER A 128 -10.24 -13.85 -13.42
C SER A 128 -10.02 -14.71 -14.68
N ILE A 129 -8.96 -15.54 -14.72
CA ILE A 129 -8.66 -16.39 -15.87
C ILE A 129 -9.44 -17.71 -15.83
N PHE A 130 -9.48 -18.36 -14.67
CA PHE A 130 -9.92 -19.75 -14.55
C PHE A 130 -11.34 -19.91 -14.02
N LEU A 131 -11.91 -18.90 -13.35
CA LEU A 131 -13.28 -18.99 -12.84
C LEU A 131 -14.26 -18.66 -13.97
N THR A 132 -14.61 -19.68 -14.75
CA THR A 132 -15.62 -19.57 -15.81
C THR A 132 -16.98 -19.27 -15.17
N GLY A 133 -17.50 -18.06 -15.39
CA GLY A 133 -18.80 -17.63 -14.86
C GLY A 133 -18.75 -16.56 -13.76
N SER A 134 -17.59 -15.96 -13.48
CA SER A 134 -17.50 -14.86 -12.51
C SER A 134 -18.21 -13.58 -12.94
N GLY A 135 -18.67 -13.44 -14.19
CA GLY A 135 -19.38 -12.25 -14.69
C GLY A 135 -18.53 -10.96 -14.75
N ILE A 136 -17.45 -10.90 -13.96
CA ILE A 136 -16.44 -9.86 -13.83
C ILE A 136 -15.09 -10.53 -14.08
N HIS A 137 -14.36 -10.00 -15.05
CA HIS A 137 -13.01 -10.43 -15.40
C HIS A 137 -12.16 -9.19 -15.64
N TYR A 138 -10.87 -9.29 -15.32
CA TYR A 138 -9.88 -8.32 -15.76
C TYR A 138 -9.81 -8.28 -17.27
N MET A 139 -9.78 -7.07 -17.82
CA MET A 139 -9.36 -6.83 -19.18
C MET A 139 -7.84 -7.03 -19.30
N VAL A 140 -7.37 -7.27 -20.54
CA VAL A 140 -5.93 -7.41 -20.84
C VAL A 140 -5.11 -6.24 -20.29
N VAL A 141 -5.67 -5.03 -20.39
CA VAL A 141 -5.03 -3.80 -19.91
C VAL A 141 -4.94 -3.76 -18.38
N ASP A 142 -5.96 -4.24 -17.68
CA ASP A 142 -6.03 -4.23 -16.20
C ASP A 142 -4.93 -5.08 -15.58
N TYR A 143 -4.62 -6.24 -16.18
CA TYR A 143 -3.50 -7.09 -15.76
C TYR A 143 -2.17 -6.34 -15.78
N SER A 144 -1.95 -5.51 -16.81
CA SER A 144 -0.70 -4.76 -16.96
C SER A 144 -0.66 -3.56 -16.01
N ILE A 145 -1.76 -2.80 -15.94
CA ILE A 145 -1.86 -1.61 -15.10
C ILE A 145 -1.75 -2.00 -13.62
N THR A 146 -2.46 -3.04 -13.18
CA THR A 146 -2.45 -3.45 -11.77
C THR A 146 -1.05 -3.85 -11.30
N ILE A 147 -0.34 -4.65 -12.09
CA ILE A 147 1.04 -5.08 -11.78
C ILE A 147 1.95 -3.85 -11.73
N LEU A 148 1.89 -2.98 -12.75
CA LEU A 148 2.76 -1.81 -12.85
C LEU A 148 2.53 -0.84 -11.69
N LEU A 149 1.27 -0.52 -11.37
CA LEU A 149 0.90 0.38 -10.29
C LEU A 149 1.42 -0.13 -8.94
N HIS A 150 1.23 -1.42 -8.65
CA HIS A 150 1.70 -2.01 -7.40
C HIS A 150 3.23 -2.06 -7.31
N LEU A 151 3.93 -2.39 -8.41
CA LEU A 151 5.39 -2.36 -8.45
C LEU A 151 5.95 -0.96 -8.21
N ILE A 152 5.33 0.09 -8.76
CA ILE A 152 5.73 1.48 -8.51
C ILE A 152 5.62 1.80 -7.01
N PHE A 153 4.48 1.50 -6.40
CA PHE A 153 4.27 1.79 -4.99
C PHE A 153 5.17 0.95 -4.07
N ILE A 154 5.38 -0.34 -4.37
CA ILE A 154 6.37 -1.18 -3.67
C ILE A 154 7.77 -0.57 -3.77
N GLY A 155 8.18 -0.11 -4.96
CA GLY A 155 9.47 0.55 -5.16
C GLY A 155 9.63 1.81 -4.30
N LEU A 156 8.58 2.63 -4.22
CA LEU A 156 8.56 3.82 -3.36
C LEU A 156 8.61 3.45 -1.87
N PHE A 157 7.92 2.39 -1.44
CA PHE A 157 7.99 1.88 -0.08
C PHE A 157 9.39 1.38 0.28
N LEU A 158 10.00 0.59 -0.60
CA LEU A 158 11.37 0.09 -0.43
C LEU A 158 12.39 1.23 -0.34
N TYR A 159 12.19 2.30 -1.11
CA TYR A 159 13.00 3.50 -1.00
C TYR A 159 12.86 4.17 0.38
N GLY A 160 11.64 4.27 0.93
CA GLY A 160 11.42 4.76 2.29
C GLY A 160 12.06 3.87 3.36
N VAL A 161 11.93 2.55 3.24
CA VAL A 161 12.60 1.57 4.12
C VAL A 161 14.12 1.78 4.12
N ARG A 162 14.71 1.99 2.94
CA ARG A 162 16.15 2.26 2.80
C ARG A 162 16.55 3.55 3.51
N ILE A 163 15.73 4.60 3.44
CA ILE A 163 15.97 5.87 4.15
C ILE A 163 15.97 5.64 5.67
N ILE A 164 14.93 4.96 6.18
CA ILE A 164 14.78 4.69 7.61
C ILE A 164 16.00 3.94 8.14
N LYS A 165 16.44 2.89 7.45
CA LYS A 165 17.61 2.09 7.84
C LYS A 165 18.87 2.94 7.98
N ARG A 166 19.14 3.83 7.02
CA ARG A 166 20.31 4.74 7.10
C ARG A 166 20.23 5.69 8.29
N MET A 167 19.04 6.19 8.62
CA MET A 167 18.82 7.06 9.77
C MET A 167 19.02 6.30 11.08
N GLU A 168 18.50 5.08 11.21
CA GLU A 168 18.69 4.22 12.39
C GLU A 168 20.18 3.88 12.60
N ASP A 169 20.89 3.49 11.54
CA ASP A 169 22.33 3.20 11.63
C ASP A 169 23.14 4.40 12.15
N TYR A 170 22.73 5.63 11.79
CA TYR A 170 23.36 6.86 12.26
C TYR A 170 23.00 7.18 13.72
N GLU A 171 21.72 7.02 14.09
CA GLU A 171 21.25 7.22 15.47
C GLU A 171 21.93 6.26 16.46
N VAL A 172 22.10 4.99 16.07
CA VAL A 172 22.83 3.99 16.88
C VAL A 172 24.29 4.40 17.07
N LYS A 173 24.97 4.86 16.02
CA LYS A 173 26.36 5.35 16.13
C LYS A 173 26.49 6.54 17.07
N LEU A 174 25.57 7.51 16.98
CA LEU A 174 25.56 8.67 17.87
C LEU A 174 25.32 8.26 19.33
N ALA A 175 24.39 7.33 19.57
CA ALA A 175 24.11 6.82 20.92
C ALA A 175 25.33 6.11 21.53
N LEU A 176 26.05 5.30 20.74
CA LEU A 176 27.29 4.65 21.17
C LEU A 176 28.38 5.68 21.52
N GLN A 177 28.56 6.70 20.68
CA GLN A 177 29.54 7.77 20.95
C GLN A 177 29.21 8.56 22.23
N ALA A 178 27.93 8.89 22.45
CA ALA A 178 27.49 9.59 23.65
C ALA A 178 27.73 8.76 24.93
N ASN A 179 27.48 7.44 24.88
CA ASN A 179 27.74 6.54 26.00
C ASN A 179 29.24 6.40 26.32
N THR A 180 30.10 6.32 25.30
CA THR A 180 31.56 6.25 25.50
C THR A 180 32.10 7.50 26.21
N ILE A 181 31.58 8.69 25.86
CA ILE A 181 31.96 9.96 26.50
C ILE A 181 31.51 10.00 27.98
N HIS A 182 30.33 9.42 28.28
CA HIS A 182 29.83 9.36 29.66
C HIS A 182 30.70 8.46 30.55
N ILE A 183 31.16 7.32 30.04
CA ILE A 183 32.05 6.38 30.76
C ILE A 183 33.40 7.05 31.06
N THR A 184 34.04 7.64 30.04
CA THR A 184 35.36 8.28 30.22
C THR A 184 35.35 9.47 31.18
N LYS A 185 34.24 10.20 31.32
CA LYS A 185 34.11 11.26 32.33
C LYS A 185 33.80 10.74 33.73
N GLY A 186 33.12 9.59 33.84
CA GLY A 186 32.82 8.94 35.12
C GLY A 186 34.05 8.31 35.78
N ASP A 187 35.01 7.84 34.98
CA ASP A 187 36.25 7.21 35.47
C ASP A 187 37.33 8.24 35.89
N THR A 188 37.09 9.54 35.69
CA THR A 188 38.02 10.63 36.04
C THR A 188 37.66 11.38 37.32
N LEU A 189 36.69 10.88 38.11
CA LEU A 189 36.29 11.41 39.42
C LEU A 189 36.66 10.40 40.53
#